data_AF-A0A8J8IYD4-F1
#
_entry.id   AF-A0A8J8IYD4-F1
#
_cell.length_a   1.000
_cell.length_b   1.000
_cell.length_c   1.000
_cell.angle_alpha   90.00
_cell.angle_beta   90.00
_cell.angle_gamma   90.00
#
_symmetry.space_group_name_H-M   'P 1'
#
loop_
_entity.id
_entity.type
_entity.pdbx_description
1 polymer ?
#
loop_
_entity_poly.entity_id
_entity_poly.type
_entity_poly.pdbx_seq_one_letter_code
_entity_poly.pdbx_strand_id
1 'polypeptide(L)'
;MKVLRYNNKRIAIARILIENITSIFEVLPNNVQILNIKCWEQVAFATILALKSFERGTNKAKTIKGEILLRASGTLQIKDAILQVGAKEGENFLVAIGEHAEGDLRDIITKISARELPIVDCEEEKVKELFECAALVDVL
;
A
#
# COMPACT_ATOMS: atom_id res chain seq x y z
N MET A 1 -9.26 10.49 1.75
CA MET A 1 -7.86 10.27 2.20
C MET A 1 -7.75 10.10 3.72
N LYS A 2 -6.84 9.25 4.20
CA LYS A 2 -6.39 9.15 5.60
C LYS A 2 -4.89 9.46 5.65
N VAL A 3 -4.42 10.06 6.74
CA VAL A 3 -3.01 10.41 6.93
C VAL A 3 -2.54 9.90 8.28
N LEU A 4 -1.44 9.16 8.28
CA LEU A 4 -0.81 8.63 9.47
C LEU A 4 0.59 9.24 9.62
N ARG A 5 1.07 9.31 10.86
CA ARG A 5 2.46 9.65 11.16
C ARG A 5 3.20 8.40 11.60
N TYR A 6 4.36 8.15 11.02
CA TYR A 6 5.26 7.09 11.42
C TYR A 6 6.69 7.65 11.50
N ASN A 7 7.23 7.73 12.72
CA ASN A 7 8.47 8.45 13.01
C ASN A 7 8.44 9.89 12.44
N ASN A 8 9.40 10.24 11.59
CA ASN A 8 9.51 11.51 10.89
C ASN A 8 8.83 11.52 9.50
N LYS A 9 8.08 10.47 9.14
CA LYS A 9 7.43 10.33 7.83
C LYS A 9 5.92 10.44 7.95
N ARG A 10 5.25 10.95 6.91
CA ARG A 10 3.80 10.83 6.74
C ARG A 10 3.50 9.65 5.82
N ILE A 11 2.38 8.99 6.07
CA ILE A 11 1.79 7.97 5.21
C ILE A 11 0.40 8.47 4.83
N ALA A 12 0.21 8.81 3.56
CA ALA A 12 -1.09 9.22 3.03
C ALA A 12 -1.72 8.06 2.27
N ILE A 13 -3.01 7.79 2.50
CA ILE A 13 -3.74 6.68 1.90
C ILE A 13 -5.04 7.21 1.29
N ALA A 14 -5.34 6.85 0.04
CA ALA A 14 -6.62 7.12 -0.60
C ALA A 14 -7.19 5.87 -1.24
N ARG A 15 -8.51 5.72 -1.18
CA ARG A 15 -9.23 4.73 -1.97
C ARG A 15 -9.56 5.36 -3.31
N ILE A 16 -9.32 4.62 -4.39
CA ILE A 16 -9.50 5.10 -5.75
C ILE A 16 -10.21 4.06 -6.61
N LEU A 17 -10.88 4.53 -7.66
CA LEU A 17 -11.40 3.71 -8.74
C LEU A 17 -10.53 3.91 -9.97
N ILE A 18 -9.96 2.80 -10.47
CA ILE A 18 -9.16 2.74 -11.69
C ILE A 18 -10.00 2.12 -12.79
N GLU A 19 -10.24 2.86 -13.87
CA GLU A 19 -10.97 2.34 -15.04
C GLU A 19 -10.04 1.63 -16.04
N ASN A 20 -8.75 2.00 -16.08
CA ASN A 20 -7.78 1.42 -17.00
C ASN A 20 -6.38 1.38 -16.35
N ILE A 21 -5.73 0.22 -16.38
CA ILE A 21 -4.44 -0.01 -15.72
C ILE A 21 -3.20 0.16 -16.62
N THR A 22 -3.38 0.23 -17.95
CA THR A 22 -2.33 -0.02 -18.95
C THR A 22 -1.12 0.94 -18.88
N SER A 23 -1.21 2.08 -18.19
CA SER A 23 -0.13 3.07 -18.07
C SER A 23 0.18 3.54 -16.65
N ILE A 24 -0.49 2.98 -15.64
CA ILE A 24 -0.41 3.50 -14.26
C ILE A 24 0.99 3.32 -13.66
N PHE A 25 1.64 2.21 -13.99
CA PHE A 25 2.96 1.90 -13.43
C PHE A 25 4.09 2.76 -14.01
N GLU A 26 3.90 3.38 -15.17
CA GLU A 26 4.90 4.23 -15.82
C GLU A 26 5.05 5.60 -15.14
N VAL A 27 3.96 6.06 -14.50
CA VAL A 27 3.90 7.38 -13.85
C VAL A 27 4.02 7.30 -12.33
N LEU A 28 4.10 6.09 -11.77
CA LEU A 28 4.09 5.85 -10.32
C LEU A 28 5.48 6.16 -9.71
N PRO A 29 5.60 7.18 -8.84
CA PRO A 29 6.88 7.53 -8.24
C PRO A 29 7.37 6.44 -7.27
N ASN A 30 8.62 6.56 -6.82
CA ASN A 30 9.26 5.54 -5.97
C ASN A 30 8.65 5.44 -4.56
N ASN A 31 8.03 6.50 -4.09
CA ASN A 31 7.44 6.59 -2.76
C ASN A 31 5.93 6.34 -2.73
N VAL A 32 5.33 5.93 -3.87
CA VAL A 32 3.91 5.61 -3.98
C VAL A 32 3.71 4.16 -4.40
N GLN A 33 2.77 3.47 -3.77
CA GLN A 33 2.35 2.11 -4.12
C GLN A 33 0.83 2.05 -4.33
N ILE A 34 0.37 1.13 -5.18
CA ILE A 34 -1.04 0.83 -5.42
C ILE A 34 -1.32 -0.61 -5.01
N LEU A 35 -2.42 -0.83 -4.30
CA LEU A 35 -2.84 -2.13 -3.80
C LEU A 35 -4.32 -2.36 -4.11
N ASN A 36 -4.65 -3.51 -4.69
CA ASN A 36 -6.04 -3.98 -4.81
C ASN A 36 -6.39 -4.80 -3.57
N ILE A 37 -6.87 -4.13 -2.53
CA ILE A 37 -7.25 -4.74 -1.25
C ILE A 37 -8.54 -4.12 -0.72
N LYS A 38 -9.12 -4.68 0.35
CA LYS A 38 -10.49 -4.38 0.77
C LYS A 38 -10.64 -3.17 1.70
N CYS A 39 -9.61 -2.82 2.47
CA CYS A 39 -9.70 -1.74 3.46
C CYS A 39 -8.34 -1.08 3.72
N TRP A 40 -8.37 0.13 4.30
CA TRP A 40 -7.19 0.99 4.41
C TRP A 40 -6.24 0.56 5.54
N GLU A 41 -6.74 -0.12 6.56
CA GLU A 41 -5.93 -0.59 7.69
C GLU A 41 -4.93 -1.65 7.24
N GLN A 42 -5.30 -2.52 6.29
CA GLN A 42 -4.36 -3.47 5.68
C GLN A 42 -3.22 -2.73 4.96
N VAL A 43 -3.52 -1.64 4.24
CA VAL A 43 -2.50 -0.77 3.62
C VAL A 43 -1.59 -0.19 4.69
N ALA A 44 -2.17 0.34 5.77
CA ALA A 44 -1.45 0.96 6.86
C ALA A 44 -0.51 -0.03 7.56
N PHE A 45 -0.98 -1.22 7.92
CA PHE A 45 -0.19 -2.25 8.57
C PHE A 45 0.95 -2.73 7.68
N ALA A 46 0.67 -3.06 6.42
CA ALA A 46 1.69 -3.48 5.47
C ALA A 46 2.76 -2.40 5.28
N THR A 47 2.35 -1.13 5.19
CA THR A 47 3.26 0.01 5.03
C THR A 47 4.12 0.24 6.27
N ILE A 48 3.54 0.23 7.47
CA ILE A 48 4.28 0.42 8.72
C ILE A 48 5.28 -0.73 8.92
N LEU A 49 4.88 -1.98 8.68
CA LEU A 49 5.78 -3.14 8.82
C LEU A 49 6.89 -3.13 7.78
N ALA A 50 6.60 -2.72 6.54
CA ALA A 50 7.63 -2.51 5.52
C ALA A 50 8.64 -1.43 5.95
N LEU A 51 8.18 -0.29 6.47
CA LEU A 51 9.09 0.74 6.96
C LEU A 51 9.94 0.25 8.14
N LYS A 52 9.33 -0.47 9.09
CA LYS A 52 10.04 -1.08 10.21
C LYS A 52 11.11 -2.08 9.75
N SER A 53 10.82 -2.92 8.75
CA SER A 53 11.78 -3.92 8.29
C SER A 53 12.99 -3.28 7.61
N PHE A 54 12.79 -2.20 6.86
CA PHE A 54 13.89 -1.41 6.30
C PHE A 54 14.72 -0.71 7.38
N GLU A 55 14.08 -0.13 8.41
CA GLU A 55 14.77 0.50 9.54
C GLU A 55 15.63 -0.51 10.33
N ARG A 56 15.21 -1.79 10.36
CA ARG A 56 15.91 -2.88 11.06
C ARG A 56 16.88 -3.67 10.17
N GLY A 57 16.88 -3.45 8.86
CA GLY A 57 17.64 -4.27 7.91
C GLY A 57 17.14 -5.72 7.79
N THR A 58 15.86 -5.98 8.12
CA THR A 58 15.21 -7.30 8.03
C THR A 58 14.24 -7.41 6.86
N ASN A 59 14.22 -6.42 5.97
CA ASN A 59 13.39 -6.41 4.78
C ASN A 59 13.73 -7.58 3.84
N LYS A 60 12.70 -8.13 3.21
CA LYS A 60 12.81 -9.27 2.29
C LYS A 60 12.89 -8.80 0.84
N ALA A 61 12.17 -7.72 0.51
CA ALA A 61 12.26 -7.05 -0.79
C ALA A 61 13.37 -5.99 -0.82
N LYS A 62 13.86 -5.68 -2.03
CA LYS A 62 14.88 -4.64 -2.26
C LYS A 62 14.36 -3.21 -2.13
N THR A 63 13.04 -3.00 -2.19
CA THR A 63 12.41 -1.67 -2.13
C THR A 63 11.23 -1.68 -1.17
N ILE A 64 10.91 -0.51 -0.60
CA ILE A 64 9.75 -0.35 0.28
C ILE A 64 8.46 -0.73 -0.47
N LYS A 65 8.31 -0.34 -1.75
CA LYS A 65 7.16 -0.72 -2.59
C LYS A 65 6.99 -2.23 -2.69
N GLY A 66 8.08 -2.96 -2.93
CA GLY A 66 8.08 -4.41 -3.00
C GLY A 66 7.75 -5.03 -1.64
N GLU A 67 8.33 -4.51 -0.56
CA GLU A 67 8.08 -5.00 0.78
C GLU A 67 6.62 -4.79 1.19
N ILE A 68 6.01 -3.66 0.84
CA ILE A 68 4.57 -3.42 1.06
C ILE A 68 3.73 -4.53 0.40
N LEU A 69 4.07 -4.95 -0.83
CA LEU A 69 3.35 -6.03 -1.51
C LEU A 69 3.52 -7.35 -0.75
N LEU A 70 4.74 -7.70 -0.34
CA LEU A 70 5.00 -8.91 0.44
C LEU A 70 4.21 -8.91 1.75
N ARG A 71 4.24 -7.80 2.49
CA ARG A 71 3.51 -7.62 3.76
C ARG A 71 2.00 -7.66 3.55
N ALA A 72 1.47 -6.98 2.54
CA ALA A 72 0.03 -6.97 2.30
C ALA A 72 -0.52 -8.34 1.85
N SER A 73 0.31 -9.19 1.23
CA SER A 73 -0.07 -10.52 0.74
C SER A 73 0.33 -11.68 1.66
N GLY A 74 1.22 -11.46 2.63
CA GLY A 74 1.69 -12.52 3.53
C GLY A 74 2.60 -13.56 2.87
N THR A 75 3.21 -13.25 1.72
CA THR A 75 4.12 -14.15 0.99
C THR A 75 5.50 -13.51 0.76
N LEU A 76 6.54 -14.34 0.58
CA LEU A 76 7.88 -13.91 0.20
C LEU A 76 8.08 -13.77 -1.31
N GLN A 77 7.18 -14.34 -2.12
CA GLN A 77 7.30 -14.31 -3.58
C GLN A 77 6.62 -13.06 -4.14
N ILE A 78 7.41 -12.16 -4.71
CA ILE A 78 6.90 -10.90 -5.27
C ILE A 78 5.88 -11.12 -6.39
N LYS A 79 6.05 -12.19 -7.19
CA LYS A 79 5.12 -12.56 -8.25
C LYS A 79 3.74 -12.89 -7.68
N ASP A 80 3.70 -13.68 -6.62
CA ASP A 80 2.46 -14.08 -5.96
C ASP A 80 1.81 -12.88 -5.26
N ALA A 81 2.62 -12.03 -4.62
CA ALA A 81 2.16 -10.80 -4.01
C ALA A 81 1.47 -9.87 -5.02
N ILE A 82 2.07 -9.67 -6.20
CA ILE A 82 1.46 -8.84 -7.26
C ILE A 82 0.14 -9.46 -7.74
N LEU A 83 0.06 -10.78 -7.91
CA LEU A 83 -1.17 -11.44 -8.33
C LEU A 83 -2.30 -11.28 -7.31
N GLN A 84 -1.97 -11.37 -6.02
CA GLN A 84 -2.94 -11.29 -4.93
C GLN A 84 -3.41 -9.85 -4.67
N VAL A 85 -2.47 -8.93 -4.45
CA VAL A 85 -2.74 -7.57 -3.93
C VAL A 85 -2.25 -6.44 -4.83
N GLY A 86 -1.63 -6.74 -5.96
CA GLY A 86 -1.22 -5.71 -6.93
C GLY A 86 -2.41 -5.01 -7.56
N ALA A 87 -2.17 -3.83 -8.15
CA ALA A 87 -3.23 -3.02 -8.75
C ALA A 87 -4.03 -3.79 -9.82
N LYS A 88 -5.34 -3.55 -9.86
CA LYS A 88 -6.28 -4.12 -10.84
C LYS A 88 -7.27 -3.04 -11.30
N GLU A 89 -8.00 -3.30 -12.37
CA GLU A 89 -9.18 -2.48 -12.70
C GLU A 89 -10.21 -2.57 -11.58
N GLY A 90 -10.90 -1.47 -11.30
CA GLY A 90 -11.82 -1.34 -10.18
C GLY A 90 -11.21 -0.64 -8.97
N GLU A 91 -11.64 -1.04 -7.78
CA GLU A 91 -11.27 -0.36 -6.53
C GLU A 91 -9.87 -0.72 -6.07
N ASN A 92 -9.09 0.30 -5.71
CA ASN A 92 -7.73 0.15 -5.23
C ASN A 92 -7.46 1.15 -4.11
N PHE A 93 -6.34 0.96 -3.43
CA PHE A 93 -5.77 1.92 -2.51
C PHE A 93 -4.43 2.41 -3.02
N LEU A 94 -4.26 3.73 -3.04
CA LEU A 94 -2.97 4.38 -3.18
C LEU A 94 -2.39 4.66 -1.80
N VAL A 95 -1.09 4.44 -1.64
CA VAL A 95 -0.33 4.86 -0.47
C VAL A 95 0.92 5.63 -0.88
N ALA A 96 1.13 6.80 -0.29
CA ALA A 96 2.33 7.61 -0.45
C ALA A 96 3.07 7.73 0.87
N ILE A 97 4.40 7.75 0.83
CA ILE A 97 5.27 7.82 2.02
C ILE A 97 6.23 8.99 1.87
N GLY A 98 6.39 9.81 2.91
CA GLY A 98 7.36 10.92 2.92
C GLY A 98 6.83 12.17 3.60
N GLU A 99 7.60 13.25 3.55
CA GLU A 99 7.20 14.56 4.10
C GLU A 99 6.00 15.15 3.33
N HIS A 100 6.01 14.99 2.00
CA HIS A 100 4.99 15.50 1.08
C HIS A 100 3.97 14.44 0.63
N ALA A 101 3.82 13.35 1.38
CA ALA A 101 3.00 12.19 1.01
C ALA A 101 1.60 12.56 0.50
N GLU A 102 0.93 13.50 1.16
CA GLU A 102 -0.42 13.95 0.75
C GLU A 102 -0.43 14.63 -0.62
N GLY A 103 0.58 15.45 -0.91
CA GLY A 103 0.73 16.12 -2.20
C GLY A 103 1.04 15.11 -3.31
N ASP A 104 2.02 14.23 -3.08
CA ASP A 104 2.42 13.18 -4.01
C ASP A 104 1.22 12.27 -4.38
N LEU A 105 0.38 11.97 -3.39
CA LEU A 105 -0.84 11.18 -3.57
C LEU A 105 -1.90 11.91 -4.42
N ARG A 106 -2.08 13.23 -4.24
CA ARG A 106 -3.02 14.00 -5.06
C ARG A 106 -2.53 14.14 -6.50
N ASP A 107 -1.23 14.36 -6.66
CA ASP A 107 -0.61 14.48 -7.98
C ASP A 107 -0.75 13.18 -8.77
N ILE A 108 -0.52 12.03 -8.15
CA ILE A 108 -0.67 10.75 -8.83
C ILE A 108 -2.12 10.43 -9.16
N ILE A 109 -3.08 10.71 -8.25
CA ILE A 109 -4.52 10.53 -8.52
C ILE A 109 -4.94 11.31 -9.77
N THR A 110 -4.45 12.55 -9.88
CA THR A 110 -4.70 13.41 -11.03
C THR A 110 -4.05 12.87 -12.31
N LYS A 111 -2.78 12.43 -12.23
CA LYS A 111 -2.04 11.89 -13.39
C LYS A 111 -2.64 10.63 -13.97
N ILE A 112 -3.16 9.74 -13.13
CA ILE A 112 -3.76 8.47 -13.56
C ILE A 112 -5.27 8.60 -13.86
N SER A 113 -5.83 9.82 -13.74
CA SER A 113 -7.25 10.09 -13.92
C SER A 113 -8.16 9.19 -13.06
N ALA A 114 -7.70 8.80 -11.87
CA ALA A 114 -8.49 7.95 -10.99
C ALA A 114 -9.49 8.77 -10.19
N ARG A 115 -10.66 8.19 -9.91
CA ARG A 115 -11.68 8.81 -9.06
C ARG A 115 -11.44 8.43 -7.60
N GLU A 116 -11.28 9.42 -6.72
CA GLU A 116 -11.21 9.15 -5.28
C GLU A 116 -12.58 8.68 -4.75
N LEU A 117 -12.57 7.66 -3.90
CA LEU A 117 -13.74 7.09 -3.25
C LEU A 117 -13.68 7.34 -1.73
N PRO A 118 -14.84 7.36 -1.04
CA PRO A 118 -14.87 7.38 0.42
C PRO A 118 -14.11 6.20 1.01
N ILE A 119 -13.31 6.47 2.04
CA ILE A 119 -12.60 5.42 2.77
C ILE A 119 -13.60 4.71 3.67
N VAL A 120 -13.52 3.38 3.69
CA VAL A 120 -14.31 2.49 4.53
C VAL A 120 -13.32 1.77 5.44
N ASP A 121 -13.60 1.79 6.74
CA ASP A 121 -12.82 1.09 7.75
C ASP A 121 -13.02 -0.43 7.58
N CYS A 122 -12.01 -1.24 7.93
CA CYS A 122 -12.18 -2.70 7.96
C CYS A 122 -13.24 -3.09 9.01
N GLU A 123 -13.95 -4.19 8.76
CA GLU A 123 -14.70 -4.88 9.83
C GLU A 123 -13.73 -5.35 10.93
N GLU A 124 -14.08 -5.14 12.21
CA GLU A 124 -13.18 -5.38 13.35
C GLU A 124 -12.55 -6.78 13.36
N GLU A 125 -13.33 -7.82 13.08
CA GLU A 125 -12.84 -9.20 13.03
C GLU A 125 -11.75 -9.39 11.95
N LYS A 126 -11.92 -8.74 10.80
CA LYS A 126 -10.95 -8.80 9.69
C LYS A 126 -9.67 -8.02 10.00
N VAL A 127 -9.72 -6.98 10.82
CA VAL A 127 -8.53 -6.19 11.19
C VAL A 127 -7.45 -7.09 11.79
N LYS A 128 -7.83 -8.01 12.68
CA LYS A 128 -6.90 -8.93 13.34
C LYS A 128 -6.23 -9.88 12.36
N GLU A 129 -7.01 -10.53 11.50
CA GLU A 129 -6.49 -11.46 10.48
C GLU A 129 -5.52 -10.75 9.52
N LEU A 130 -5.84 -9.52 9.12
CA LEU A 130 -5.02 -8.72 8.22
C LEU A 130 -3.71 -8.26 8.89
N PHE A 131 -3.75 -7.99 10.19
CA PHE A 131 -2.55 -7.71 10.97
C PHE A 131 -1.64 -8.94 11.08
N GLU A 132 -2.22 -10.11 11.39
CA GLU A 132 -1.49 -11.39 11.46
C GLU A 132 -0.86 -11.72 10.10
N CYS A 133 -1.61 -11.57 9.00
CA CYS A 133 -1.14 -11.77 7.64
C CYS A 133 0.10 -10.92 7.34
N ALA A 134 0.08 -9.63 7.72
CA ALA A 134 1.21 -8.74 7.47
C ALA A 134 2.45 -9.08 8.33
N ALA A 135 2.24 -9.67 9.49
CA ALA A 135 3.30 -10.14 10.37
C ALA A 135 3.92 -11.48 9.93
N LEU A 136 3.21 -12.30 9.13
CA LEU A 136 3.73 -13.61 8.65
C LEU A 136 5.09 -13.49 7.94
N VAL A 137 5.32 -12.41 7.21
CA VAL A 137 6.57 -12.17 6.49
C VAL A 137 7.81 -12.12 7.41
N ASP A 138 7.65 -11.76 8.69
CA ASP A 138 8.76 -11.78 9.65
C ASP A 138 9.18 -13.19 10.08
N VAL A 139 8.27 -14.17 9.98
CA VAL A 139 8.50 -15.56 10.41
C VAL A 139 8.72 -16.55 9.26
N LEU A 140 8.59 -16.09 8.02
CA LEU A 140 8.92 -16.83 6.79
C LEU A 140 10.38 -16.59 6.36
#